data_AF-A0A401R5H6-F1
#
_entry.id   AF-A0A401R5H6-F1
#
_cell.length_a   1.000
_cell.length_b   1.000
_cell.length_c   1.000
_cell.angle_alpha   90.00
_cell.angle_beta   90.00
_cell.angle_gamma   90.00
#
_symmetry.space_group_name_H-M   'P 1'
#
loop_
_entity.id
_entity.type
_entity.pdbx_description
1 polymer ?
#
loop_
_entity_poly.entity_id
_entity_poly.type
_entity_poly.pdbx_seq_one_letter_code
_entity_poly.pdbx_strand_id
1 'polypeptide(L)' 'MAQHNQPPLTAAEKVKIAGLTARMCKRSLAGEDVHLGDLQRKVDRILDGAAKRHERESAQQ' A
#
# COMPACT_ATOMS: atom_id res chain seq x y z
N MET A 1 11.05 2.12 21.30
CA MET A 1 10.05 1.94 20.23
C MET A 1 10.79 2.00 18.91
N ALA A 2 11.04 0.86 18.25
CA ALA A 2 11.72 0.85 16.96
C ALA A 2 10.89 1.67 15.97
N GLN A 3 11.43 2.79 15.50
CA GLN A 3 10.81 3.57 14.44
C GLN A 3 10.79 2.66 13.21
N HIS A 4 9.63 2.09 12.90
CA HIS A 4 9.39 1.47 11.61
C HIS A 4 9.51 2.60 10.59
N ASN A 5 10.70 2.79 10.03
CA ASN A 5 10.98 3.73 8.97
C ASN A 5 10.33 3.20 7.67
N GLN A 6 8.99 3.08 7.70
CA GLN A 6 8.21 2.87 6.51
C GLN A 6 8.43 4.10 5.64
N PRO A 7 8.97 3.94 4.43
CA PRO A 7 9.33 5.06 3.61
C PRO A 7 8.12 5.95 3.36
N PRO A 8 8.28 7.29 3.40
CA PRO A 8 7.16 8.20 3.31
C PRO A 8 6.42 7.99 1.98
N LEU A 9 5.13 7.69 2.11
CA LEU A 9 4.21 7.62 0.98
C LEU A 9 3.92 9.02 0.47
N THR A 10 3.97 9.19 -0.85
CA THR A 10 3.49 10.37 -1.54
C THR A 10 1.97 10.53 -1.36
N ALA A 11 1.46 11.74 -1.52
CA ALA A 11 0.02 12.01 -1.46
C ALA A 11 -0.78 11.14 -2.45
N ALA A 12 -0.24 10.93 -3.66
CA ALA A 12 -0.88 10.09 -4.68
C ALA A 12 -0.94 8.62 -4.28
N GLU A 13 0.12 8.07 -3.68
CA GLU A 13 0.15 6.68 -3.20
C GLU A 13 -0.83 6.47 -2.05
N LYS A 14 -0.92 7.43 -1.11
CA LYS A 14 -1.89 7.41 -0.02
C LYS A 14 -3.33 7.35 -0.53
N VAL A 15 -3.68 8.18 -1.52
CA VAL A 15 -5.02 8.18 -2.13
C VAL A 15 -5.32 6.83 -2.80
N LYS A 16 -4.34 6.26 -3.52
CA LYS A 16 -4.50 4.95 -4.18
C LYS A 16 -4.71 3.84 -3.15
N ILE A 17 -3.91 3.80 -2.09
CA ILE A 17 -4.07 2.82 -1.01
C ILE A 17 -5.44 2.98 -0.35
N ALA A 18 -5.84 4.20 0.01
CA ALA A 18 -7.15 4.46 0.61
C ALA A 18 -8.31 3.96 -0.28
N GLY A 19 -8.24 4.18 -1.59
CA GLY A 19 -9.24 3.68 -2.54
C GLY A 19 -9.26 2.15 -2.66
N LEU A 20 -8.10 1.49 -2.62
CA LEU A 20 -7.99 0.03 -2.62
C LEU A 20 -8.55 -0.57 -1.33
N THR A 21 -8.20 0.01 -0.18
CA THR A 21 -8.74 -0.39 1.14
C THR A 21 -10.25 -0.22 1.19
N ALA A 22 -10.79 0.91 0.71
CA ALA A 22 -12.23 1.11 0.64
C ALA A 22 -12.94 0.05 -0.22
N ARG A 23 -12.31 -0.36 -1.33
CA ARG A 23 -12.81 -1.47 -2.17
C ARG A 23 -12.72 -2.82 -1.46
N MET A 24 -11.67 -3.08 -0.69
CA MET A 24 -11.57 -4.28 0.13
C MET A 24 -12.68 -4.31 1.17
N CYS A 25 -12.88 -3.23 1.93
CA CYS A 25 -13.98 -3.13 2.90
C CYS A 25 -15.35 -3.38 2.23
N LYS A 26 -15.60 -2.78 1.07
CA LYS A 26 -16.83 -3.03 0.32
C LYS A 26 -17.00 -4.50 -0.07
N ARG A 27 -15.92 -5.17 -0.48
CA ARG A 27 -15.93 -6.59 -0.84
C ARG A 27 -16.09 -7.49 0.40
N SER A 28 -15.48 -7.15 1.52
CA SER A 28 -15.66 -7.87 2.79
C SER A 28 -17.11 -7.85 3.26
N LEU A 29 -17.87 -6.78 2.97
CA LEU A 29 -19.30 -6.72 3.25
C LEU A 29 -20.13 -7.68 2.37
N ALA A 30 -19.61 -8.12 1.22
CA ALA A 30 -20.32 -9.01 0.31
C ALA A 30 -20.19 -10.51 0.67
N GLY A 31 -19.38 -10.86 1.66
CA GLY A 31 -19.19 -12.23 2.17
C GLY A 31 -17.73 -12.61 2.34
N GLU A 32 -17.44 -13.53 3.26
CA GLU A 32 -16.07 -14.00 3.56
C GLU A 32 -15.43 -14.78 2.41
N ASP A 33 -16.24 -15.35 1.51
CA ASP A 33 -15.78 -16.06 0.31
C ASP A 33 -15.26 -15.13 -0.79
N VAL A 34 -15.40 -13.81 -0.62
CA VAL A 34 -15.00 -12.83 -1.64
C VAL A 34 -13.49 -12.64 -1.62
N HIS A 35 -12.84 -13.06 -2.71
CA HIS A 35 -11.39 -12.93 -2.86
C HIS A 35 -10.92 -11.46 -2.82
N LEU A 36 -10.10 -11.14 -1.80
CA LEU A 36 -9.47 -9.82 -1.60
C LEU A 36 -8.02 -9.76 -2.08
N GLY A 37 -7.41 -10.90 -2.41
CA GLY A 37 -5.97 -11.00 -2.70
C GLY A 37 -5.50 -10.17 -3.89
N ASP A 38 -6.37 -9.85 -4.85
CA ASP A 38 -6.03 -8.98 -5.98
C ASP A 38 -5.86 -7.52 -5.56
N LEU A 39 -6.64 -7.06 -4.58
CA LEU A 39 -6.55 -5.73 -4.02
C LEU A 39 -5.35 -5.63 -3.07
N GLN A 40 -5.14 -6.65 -2.23
CA GLN A 40 -3.96 -6.72 -1.37
C GLN A 40 -2.67 -6.65 -2.19
N ARG A 41 -2.55 -7.47 -3.24
CA ARG A 41 -1.40 -7.42 -4.18
C ARG A 41 -1.19 -6.06 -4.85
N LYS A 42 -2.21 -5.20 -4.93
CA LYS A 42 -2.06 -3.84 -5.46
C LYS A 42 -1.54 -2.88 -4.40
N VAL A 43 -1.99 -3.03 -3.15
CA VAL A 43 -1.46 -2.27 -2.01
C VAL A 43 0.02 -2.61 -1.82
N ASP A 44 0.37 -3.90 -1.79
CA ASP A 44 1.75 -4.36 -1.60
C ASP A 44 2.68 -3.79 -2.68
N ARG A 45 2.25 -3.80 -3.95
CA ARG A 45 3.01 -3.19 -5.05
C ARG A 45 3.28 -1.69 -4.88
N ILE A 46 2.34 -0.95 -4.28
CA ILE A 46 2.53 0.47 -4.00
C ILE A 46 3.55 0.66 -2.87
N LEU A 47 3.45 -0.15 -1.83
CA LEU A 47 4.39 -0.13 -0.70
C LEU A 47 5.81 -0.50 -1.16
N ASP A 48 5.96 -1.55 -1.97
CA ASP A 48 7.23 -1.95 -2.57
C ASP A 48 7.81 -0.86 -3.47
N GLY A 49 6.96 -0.18 -4.24
CA GLY A 49 7.36 0.95 -5.07
C GLY A 49 7.89 2.12 -4.24
N ALA A 50 7.21 2.42 -3.12
CA ALA A 50 7.65 3.45 -2.19
C ALA A 50 8.98 3.09 -1.50
N ALA A 51 9.16 1.82 -1.14
CA ALA A 51 10.41 1.30 -0.60
C ALA A 51 11.57 1.48 -1.56
N LYS A 52 11.41 1.00 -2.80
CA LYS A 52 12.44 1.14 -3.85
C LYS A 52 12.77 2.59 -4.17
N ARG A 53 11.79 3.49 -4.14
CA ARG A 53 12.00 4.93 -4.36
C ARG A 53 12.86 5.52 -3.24
N HIS A 54 12.52 5.23 -1.99
CA HIS A 54 13.29 5.72 -0.85
C HIS A 54 14.71 5.14 -0.79
N GLU A 55 14.88 3.85 -1.11
CA GLU A 55 16.22 3.23 -1.27
C GLU A 55 17.05 3.96 -2.33
N ARG A 56 16.45 4.34 -3.46
CA ARG A 56 17.14 5.10 -4.52
C ARG A 56 17.47 6.53 -4.09
N GLU A 57 16.54 7.21 -3.41
CA GLU A 57 16.75 8.58 -2.91
C GLU A 57 17.83 8.62 -1.82
N SER A 58 17.85 7.62 -0.93
CA SER A 58 18.87 7.50 0.12
C SER A 58 20.24 7.02 -0.40
N ALA A 59 20.29 6.27 -1.49
CA ALA A 59 21.54 5.90 -2.15
C ALA A 59 22.15 7.02 -3.02
N GLN A 60 21.39 8.08 -3.31
CA GLN A 60 21.84 9.25 -4.08
C GLN A 60 22.25 10.45 -3.20
N GLN A 61 22.04 10.37 -1.88
CA GLN A 61 22.50 11.35 -0.89
C GLN A 61 23.83 10.92 -0.28
#